data_AF-A0A2S1SSU5-F1
#
_entry.id   AF-A0A2S1SSU5-F1
#
_cell.length_a   1.000
_cell.length_b   1.000
_cell.length_c   1.000
_cell.angle_alpha   90.00
_cell.angle_beta   90.00
_cell.angle_gamma   90.00
#
_symmetry.space_group_name_H-M   'P 1'
#
loop_
_entity.id
_entity.type
_entity.pdbx_description
1 polymer ?
#
loop_
_entity_poly.entity_id
_entity_poly.type
_entity_poly.pdbx_seq_one_letter_code
_entity_poly.pdbx_strand_id
1 'polypeptide(L)'
;MPTLTDLARNRTVLAASASAAVAALAVTLAVLLLGGGPDRPDAVKCRDEATAEIEAAVADGTEIAPGLPPHCQGLPRKERDKIITDSADAVIGDEMDRARKEMERVAGTTGH
;
A
#
# COMPACT_ATOMS: atom_id res chain seq x y z
N MET A 1 -52.72 -34.05 -15.11
CA MET A 1 -52.17 -33.56 -16.39
C MET A 1 -51.94 -32.07 -16.23
N PRO A 2 -50.68 -31.57 -16.23
CA PRO A 2 -50.42 -30.13 -16.13
C PRO A 2 -50.94 -29.42 -17.40
N THR A 3 -51.75 -28.39 -17.22
CA THR A 3 -52.34 -27.62 -18.32
C THR A 3 -51.31 -26.74 -19.02
N LEU A 4 -51.47 -26.49 -20.33
CA LEU A 4 -50.56 -25.67 -21.17
C LEU A 4 -50.22 -24.30 -20.56
N THR A 5 -51.13 -23.74 -19.75
CA THR A 5 -50.97 -22.50 -18.97
C THR A 5 -49.94 -22.58 -17.84
N ASP A 6 -49.77 -23.74 -17.18
CA ASP A 6 -48.76 -23.93 -16.12
C ASP A 6 -47.34 -23.99 -16.67
N LEU A 7 -47.15 -24.62 -17.84
CA LEU A 7 -45.84 -24.67 -18.50
C LEU A 7 -45.40 -23.29 -19.00
N ALA A 8 -46.35 -22.47 -19.50
CA ALA A 8 -46.06 -21.11 -19.95
C ALA A 8 -45.68 -20.20 -18.77
N ARG A 9 -46.40 -20.29 -17.66
CA ARG A 9 -46.13 -19.52 -16.43
C ARG A 9 -44.78 -19.88 -15.81
N ASN A 10 -44.45 -21.16 -15.75
CA ASN A 10 -43.15 -21.62 -15.22
C ASN A 10 -41.98 -21.18 -16.11
N ARG A 11 -42.14 -21.15 -17.44
CA ARG A 11 -41.10 -20.65 -18.36
C ARG A 11 -40.87 -19.16 -18.23
N THR A 12 -41.93 -18.36 -18.05
CA THR A 12 -41.80 -16.91 -17.81
C THR A 12 -41.14 -16.61 -16.47
N VAL A 13 -41.41 -17.39 -15.42
CA VAL A 13 -40.77 -17.23 -14.11
C VAL A 13 -39.29 -17.66 -14.14
N LEU A 14 -38.97 -18.75 -14.84
CA LEU A 14 -37.57 -19.16 -15.04
C LEU A 14 -36.78 -18.12 -15.84
N ALA A 15 -37.36 -17.60 -16.94
CA ALA A 15 -36.73 -16.58 -17.77
C ALA A 15 -36.53 -15.25 -17.01
N ALA A 16 -37.49 -14.87 -16.17
CA ALA A 16 -37.38 -13.69 -15.31
C ALA A 16 -36.34 -13.85 -14.19
N SER A 17 -36.20 -15.05 -13.62
CA SER A 17 -35.16 -15.33 -12.61
C SER A 17 -33.74 -15.35 -13.19
N ALA A 18 -33.58 -15.82 -14.43
CA ALA A 18 -32.30 -15.86 -15.12
C ALA A 18 -31.84 -14.44 -15.51
N SER A 19 -32.75 -13.58 -15.99
CA SER A 19 -32.42 -12.20 -16.35
C SER A 19 -32.08 -11.33 -15.14
N ALA A 20 -32.77 -11.51 -14.02
CA ALA A 20 -32.46 -10.80 -12.77
C ALA A 20 -31.10 -11.20 -12.20
N ALA A 21 -30.76 -12.50 -12.24
CA ALA A 21 -29.45 -12.98 -11.78
C ALA A 21 -28.31 -12.49 -12.68
N VAL A 22 -28.50 -12.50 -14.01
CA VAL A 22 -27.50 -11.99 -14.97
C VAL A 22 -27.35 -10.47 -14.85
N ALA A 23 -28.44 -9.73 -14.65
CA ALA A 23 -28.39 -8.29 -14.42
C ALA A 23 -27.70 -7.95 -13.10
N ALA A 24 -27.98 -8.69 -12.02
CA ALA A 24 -27.30 -8.52 -10.74
C ALA A 24 -25.80 -8.81 -10.87
N LEU A 25 -25.42 -9.91 -11.53
CA LEU A 25 -24.03 -10.26 -11.80
C LEU A 25 -23.32 -9.18 -12.64
N ALA A 26 -23.97 -8.68 -13.70
CA ALA A 26 -23.44 -7.62 -14.54
C ALA A 26 -23.25 -6.30 -13.76
N VAL A 27 -24.18 -5.95 -12.88
CA VAL A 27 -24.05 -4.77 -12.01
C VAL A 27 -22.90 -4.96 -11.00
N THR A 28 -22.76 -6.13 -10.37
CA THR A 28 -21.62 -6.40 -9.49
C THR A 28 -20.29 -6.39 -10.23
N LEU A 29 -20.21 -6.96 -11.44
CA LEU A 29 -18.99 -6.90 -12.25
C LEU A 29 -18.68 -5.47 -12.68
N ALA A 30 -19.69 -4.68 -13.05
CA ALA A 30 -19.52 -3.28 -13.38
C ALA A 30 -19.06 -2.48 -12.17
N VAL A 31 -19.60 -2.71 -10.98
CA VAL A 31 -19.13 -2.07 -9.74
C VAL A 31 -17.70 -2.50 -9.40
N LEU A 32 -17.29 -3.74 -9.66
CA LEU A 32 -15.91 -4.20 -9.47
C LEU A 32 -14.93 -3.68 -10.54
N LEU A 33 -15.41 -3.41 -11.76
CA LEU A 33 -14.59 -2.90 -12.87
C LEU A 33 -14.50 -1.37 -12.89
N LEU A 34 -15.57 -0.66 -12.47
CA LEU A 34 -15.59 0.80 -12.34
C LEU A 34 -15.15 1.27 -10.96
N GLY A 35 -15.38 0.48 -9.92
CA GLY A 35 -14.82 0.69 -8.59
C GLY A 35 -13.39 0.16 -8.60
N GLY A 36 -12.45 1.02 -9.00
CA GLY A 36 -11.02 0.75 -8.86
C GLY A 36 -10.75 0.08 -7.53
N GLY A 37 -9.98 -1.02 -7.56
CA GLY A 37 -9.62 -1.77 -6.35
C GLY A 37 -9.13 -0.82 -5.26
N PRO A 38 -9.28 -1.20 -3.97
CA PRO A 38 -8.98 -0.33 -2.85
C PRO A 38 -7.65 0.38 -3.09
N ASP A 39 -7.66 1.72 -3.09
CA ASP A 39 -6.50 2.57 -3.36
C ASP A 39 -5.29 1.99 -2.64
N ARG A 40 -4.45 1.28 -3.40
CA ARG A 40 -3.31 0.61 -2.82
C ARG A 40 -2.36 1.73 -2.40
N PRO A 41 -1.95 1.78 -1.13
CA PRO A 41 -0.96 2.77 -0.69
C PRO A 41 0.26 2.69 -1.59
N ASP A 42 0.73 3.85 -2.02
CA ASP A 42 1.89 3.96 -2.90
C ASP A 42 3.14 3.62 -2.09
N ALA A 43 3.80 2.52 -2.45
CA ALA A 43 4.99 2.02 -1.76
C ALA A 43 6.16 3.02 -1.79
N VAL A 44 6.25 3.86 -2.82
CA VAL A 44 7.31 4.88 -2.92
C VAL A 44 7.04 5.99 -1.92
N LYS A 45 5.81 6.52 -1.89
CA LYS A 45 5.43 7.55 -0.89
C LYS A 45 5.60 7.03 0.54
N CYS A 46 5.18 5.80 0.79
CA CYS A 46 5.37 5.16 2.08
C CYS A 46 6.83 5.03 2.49
N ARG A 47 7.75 4.85 1.54
CA ARG A 47 9.19 4.85 1.80
C ARG A 47 9.72 6.24 2.09
N ASP A 48 9.34 7.24 1.31
CA ASP A 48 9.81 8.61 1.50
C ASP A 48 9.37 9.16 2.87
N GLU A 49 8.12 8.89 3.26
CA GLU A 49 7.59 9.26 4.57
C GLU A 49 8.27 8.50 5.72
N ALA A 50 8.52 7.20 5.55
CA ALA A 50 9.28 6.42 6.54
C ALA A 50 10.71 6.93 6.72
N THR A 51 11.38 7.28 5.62
CA THR A 51 12.72 7.86 5.68
C THR A 51 12.70 9.20 6.41
N ALA A 52 11.73 10.08 6.10
CA ALA A 52 11.60 11.37 6.76
C ALA A 52 11.32 11.25 8.27
N GLU A 53 10.52 10.28 8.70
CA GLU A 53 10.29 10.00 10.12
C GLU A 53 11.57 9.51 10.82
N ILE A 54 12.36 8.66 10.17
CA ILE A 54 13.66 8.19 10.70
C ILE A 54 14.66 9.34 10.78
N GLU A 55 14.76 10.17 9.74
CA GLU A 55 15.63 11.36 9.72
C GLU A 55 15.27 12.34 10.84
N ALA A 56 13.97 12.60 11.05
CA ALA A 56 13.50 13.44 12.14
C ALA A 56 13.86 12.84 13.50
N ALA A 57 13.66 11.53 13.69
CA ALA A 57 14.02 10.85 14.92
C ALA A 57 15.53 10.93 15.22
N VAL A 58 16.37 10.76 14.19
CA VAL A 58 17.83 10.90 14.29
C VAL A 58 18.23 12.33 14.63
N ALA A 59 17.64 13.33 13.98
CA ALA A 59 17.90 14.74 14.25
C ALA A 59 17.50 15.16 15.67
N ASP A 60 16.37 14.65 16.16
CA ASP A 60 15.86 14.93 17.50
C ASP A 60 16.52 14.06 18.59
N GLY A 61 17.33 13.07 18.21
CA GLY A 61 17.95 12.11 19.13
C GLY A 61 16.93 11.20 19.84
N THR A 62 15.79 10.95 19.20
CA THR A 62 14.68 10.16 19.74
C THR A 62 14.70 8.73 19.19
N GLU A 63 13.91 7.86 19.82
CA GLU A 63 13.81 6.46 19.39
C GLU A 63 13.12 6.35 18.03
N ILE A 64 13.73 5.60 17.11
CA ILE A 64 13.16 5.34 15.79
C ILE A 64 11.99 4.37 15.96
N ALA A 65 10.79 4.79 15.56
CA ALA A 65 9.61 3.94 15.60
C ALA A 65 9.79 2.74 14.63
N PRO A 66 9.53 1.49 15.06
CA PRO A 66 9.75 0.30 14.24
C PRO A 66 8.63 0.05 13.20
N GLY A 67 7.80 1.05 12.89
CA GLY A 67 6.56 0.90 12.13
C GLY A 67 6.43 1.91 11.02
N LEU A 68 5.76 1.50 9.94
CA LEU A 68 5.32 2.41 8.89
C LEU A 68 4.13 3.27 9.32
N PRO A 69 3.94 4.44 8.69
CA PRO A 69 2.75 5.26 8.88
C PRO A 69 1.46 4.44 8.75
N PRO A 70 0.39 4.78 9.50
CA PRO A 70 -0.83 3.97 9.59
C PRO A 70 -1.52 3.74 8.23
N HIS A 71 -1.41 4.68 7.29
CA HIS A 71 -1.99 4.53 5.95
C HIS A 71 -1.19 3.57 5.04
N CYS A 72 0.06 3.26 5.38
CA CYS A 72 0.92 2.30 4.67
C CYS A 72 0.71 0.85 5.12
N GLN A 73 -0.14 0.61 6.13
CA GLN A 73 -0.42 -0.75 6.62
C GLN A 73 -1.13 -1.64 5.60
N GLY A 74 -1.77 -1.04 4.57
CA GLY A 74 -2.39 -1.76 3.46
C GLY A 74 -1.40 -2.42 2.50
N LEU A 75 -0.09 -2.13 2.62
CA LEU A 75 0.95 -2.80 1.84
C LEU A 75 1.16 -4.25 2.30
N PRO A 76 1.55 -5.16 1.37
CA PRO A 76 2.01 -6.50 1.72
C PRO A 76 3.13 -6.44 2.76
N ARG A 77 3.10 -7.37 3.74
CA ARG A 77 4.11 -7.41 4.82
C ARG A 77 5.55 -7.39 4.30
N LYS A 78 5.85 -8.16 3.25
CA LYS A 78 7.18 -8.19 2.63
C LYS A 78 7.61 -6.82 2.07
N GLU A 79 6.68 -6.05 1.51
CA GLU A 79 6.97 -4.70 1.02
C GLU A 79 7.17 -3.73 2.16
N ARG A 80 6.34 -3.82 3.21
CA ARG A 80 6.51 -3.00 4.42
C ARG A 80 7.87 -3.22 5.08
N ASP A 81 8.23 -4.47 5.28
CA ASP A 81 9.50 -4.84 5.92
C ASP A 81 10.67 -4.32 5.07
N LYS A 82 10.59 -4.44 3.74
CA LYS A 82 11.59 -3.89 2.82
C LYS A 82 11.69 -2.37 2.91
N ILE A 83 10.56 -1.65 2.97
CA ILE A 83 10.56 -0.20 3.08
C ILE A 83 11.26 0.24 4.37
N ILE A 84 10.94 -0.38 5.51
CA ILE A 84 11.55 -0.04 6.80
C ILE A 84 13.07 -0.23 6.74
N THR A 85 13.55 -1.35 6.19
CA THR A 85 14.98 -1.61 6.02
C THR A 85 15.63 -0.61 5.06
N ASP A 86 15.06 -0.39 3.89
CA ASP A 86 15.62 0.52 2.87
C ASP A 86 15.68 1.98 3.36
N SER A 87 14.71 2.40 4.18
CA SER A 87 14.67 3.74 4.76
C SER A 87 15.73 3.89 5.86
N ALA A 88 15.88 2.89 6.75
CA ALA A 88 16.90 2.91 7.79
C ALA A 88 18.33 2.89 7.19
N ASP A 89 18.58 2.04 6.19
CA ASP A 89 19.88 1.95 5.52
C ASP A 89 20.26 3.26 4.82
N ALA A 90 19.29 3.97 4.24
CA ALA A 90 19.52 5.27 3.61
C ALA A 90 19.98 6.32 4.64
N VAL A 91 19.28 6.44 5.76
CA VAL A 91 19.63 7.41 6.81
C VAL A 91 20.99 7.08 7.44
N ILE A 92 21.26 5.80 7.71
CA ILE A 92 22.56 5.36 8.23
C ILE A 92 23.67 5.69 7.24
N GLY A 93 23.47 5.44 5.94
CA GLY A 93 24.43 5.79 4.89
C GLY A 93 24.76 7.29 4.90
N ASP A 94 23.73 8.13 4.96
CA ASP A 94 23.88 9.58 4.96
C ASP A 94 24.59 10.11 6.22
N GLU A 95 24.31 9.55 7.40
CA GLU A 95 25.00 9.88 8.64
C GLU A 95 26.48 9.43 8.61
N MET A 96 26.76 8.24 8.07
CA MET A 96 28.14 7.76 7.92
C MET A 96 28.95 8.61 6.94
N ASP A 97 28.33 9.05 5.84
CA ASP A 97 28.95 9.96 4.89
C ASP A 97 29.18 11.36 5.49
N ARG A 98 28.25 11.84 6.32
CA ARG A 98 28.41 13.07 7.08
C ARG A 98 29.57 12.96 8.06
N ALA A 99 29.63 11.87 8.83
CA ALA A 99 30.72 11.60 9.77
C ALA A 99 32.06 11.52 9.05
N ARG A 100 32.12 10.85 7.89
CA ARG A 100 33.34 10.79 7.05
C ARG A 100 33.79 12.19 6.63
N LYS A 101 32.90 13.03 6.10
CA LYS A 101 33.22 14.41 5.70
C LYS A 101 33.69 15.25 6.88
N GLU A 102 33.10 15.05 8.04
CA GLU A 102 33.54 15.72 9.26
C GLU A 102 34.94 15.27 9.70
N MET A 103 35.24 13.98 9.67
CA MET A 103 36.58 13.46 9.98
C MET A 103 37.63 13.98 8.99
N GLU A 104 37.32 14.03 7.69
CA GLU A 104 38.21 14.62 6.68
C GLU A 104 38.44 16.12 6.93
N ARG A 105 37.39 16.87 7.30
CA ARG A 105 37.49 18.28 7.69
C ARG A 105 38.39 18.45 8.91
N VAL A 106 38.19 17.68 9.98
CA VAL A 106 38.98 17.76 11.21
C VAL A 106 40.44 17.37 10.95
N ALA A 107 40.69 16.26 10.24
CA ALA A 107 42.02 15.81 9.89
C ALA A 107 42.78 16.85 9.04
N GLY A 108 42.10 17.51 8.10
CA GLY A 108 42.66 18.61 7.32
C GLY A 108 42.98 19.86 8.14
N THR A 109 42.24 20.10 9.23
CA THR A 109 42.53 21.21 10.16
C THR A 109 43.61 20.89 11.20
N THR A 110 43.89 19.62 11.49
CA THR A 110 44.91 19.18 12.44
C THR A 110 46.27 18.88 11.80
N GLY A 111 46.44 19.15 10.51
CA GLY A 111 47.73 19.08 9.81
C GLY A 111 48.67 20.22 10.19
N HIS A 112 49.36 20.08 11.32
CA HIS A 112 50.61 20.77 11.64
C HIS A 112 51.71 19.73 11.86
#